data_AF-A0A8C7AE24-F1
#
_entry.id   AF-A0A8C7AE24-F1
#
_cell.length_a   1.000
_cell.length_b   1.000
_cell.length_c   1.000
_cell.angle_alpha   90.00
_cell.angle_beta   90.00
_cell.angle_gamma   90.00
#
_symmetry.space_group_name_H-M   'P 1'
#
loop_
_entity.id
_entity.type
_entity.pdbx_description
1 polymer ?
#
loop_
_entity_poly.entity_id
_entity_poly.type
_entity_poly.pdbx_seq_one_letter_code
_entity_poly.pdbx_strand_id
1 'polypeptide(L)'
;NDLGVNCMNLTKLECNFTPSSLSTGFPPHFNISLRVRAKLEDLVSPWLTVPWFLSCWNVTIGPPESIWVTPGEASLIIRFSSPFDVPPNLGYFQYYVHYWEKAGIQKVKGPFKSNSIVLDGLRPLREYCLQVKAHLFRTSCNTSRPGRLSNITCYETMMDATTKLQQVILIAVGVFLSLAALAGGCFFLVLRYKGLVKYWFHSPPSIPSQIEEYLKDPSQPILEALDKDTSPTDDAWDLVSVVAFPAKEQEDVPQTL
;
A
#
# COMPACT_ATOMS: atom_id res chain seq x y z
N ASN A 1 13.28 -50.60 -32.15
CA ASN A 1 13.84 -49.83 -31.02
C ASN A 1 12.76 -49.67 -29.98
N ASP A 2 12.86 -50.45 -28.92
CA ASP A 2 11.87 -50.56 -27.86
C ASP A 2 11.96 -49.29 -26.98
N LEU A 3 11.06 -48.32 -27.18
CA LEU A 3 10.95 -47.08 -26.38
C LEU A 3 10.33 -47.38 -24.99
N GLY A 4 10.73 -48.49 -24.37
CA GLY A 4 10.18 -49.01 -23.12
C GLY A 4 11.05 -48.67 -21.92
N VAL A 5 10.41 -48.45 -20.77
CA VAL A 5 11.08 -48.32 -19.47
C VAL A 5 11.68 -49.68 -19.08
N ASN A 6 13.01 -49.74 -18.86
CA ASN A 6 13.68 -50.97 -18.44
C ASN A 6 13.79 -51.06 -16.91
N CYS A 7 12.99 -51.96 -16.33
CA CYS A 7 13.02 -52.27 -14.90
C CYS A 7 13.40 -53.72 -14.61
N MET A 8 14.30 -54.30 -15.40
CA MET A 8 14.84 -55.64 -15.16
C MET A 8 16.07 -55.58 -14.24
N ASN A 9 16.12 -56.49 -13.26
CA ASN A 9 17.25 -56.69 -12.34
C ASN A 9 17.73 -55.41 -11.63
N LEU A 10 16.79 -54.56 -11.21
CA LEU A 10 17.11 -53.36 -10.43
C LEU A 10 17.47 -53.74 -8.99
N THR A 11 18.52 -53.11 -8.46
CA THR A 11 18.84 -53.16 -7.01
C THR A 11 18.02 -52.16 -6.21
N LYS A 12 17.51 -51.11 -6.87
CA LYS A 12 16.61 -50.12 -6.29
C LYS A 12 15.20 -50.70 -6.13
N LEU A 13 14.51 -50.27 -5.08
CA LEU A 13 13.12 -50.67 -4.77
C LEU A 13 12.07 -49.81 -5.49
N GLU A 14 12.45 -49.16 -6.60
CA GLU A 14 11.59 -48.27 -7.37
C GLU A 14 11.79 -48.47 -8.88
N CYS A 15 10.71 -48.29 -9.64
CA CYS A 15 10.70 -48.29 -11.09
C CYS A 15 9.81 -47.13 -11.57
N ASN A 16 10.41 -46.17 -12.28
CA ASN A 16 9.72 -44.97 -12.73
C ASN A 16 9.20 -45.15 -14.17
N PHE A 17 7.88 -45.17 -14.32
CA PHE A 17 7.19 -45.33 -15.60
C PHE A 17 6.74 -44.00 -16.24
N THR A 18 7.15 -42.85 -15.68
CA THR A 18 6.81 -41.54 -16.24
C THR A 18 7.42 -41.41 -17.64
N PRO A 19 6.66 -40.91 -18.64
CA PRO A 19 7.17 -40.71 -19.98
C PRO A 19 8.39 -39.77 -19.95
N SER A 20 9.55 -40.28 -20.35
CA SER A 20 10.69 -39.47 -20.73
C SER A 20 10.60 -39.11 -22.21
N SER A 21 11.47 -38.25 -22.73
CA SER A 21 11.53 -37.92 -24.17
C SER A 21 11.67 -39.15 -25.09
N LEU A 22 12.04 -40.30 -24.53
CA LEU A 22 12.29 -41.57 -25.20
C LEU A 22 11.32 -42.68 -24.82
N SER A 23 10.26 -42.44 -24.02
CA SER A 23 9.28 -43.48 -23.68
C SER A 23 7.85 -42.97 -23.60
N THR A 24 6.93 -43.73 -24.20
CA THR A 24 5.49 -43.56 -23.97
C THR A 24 5.14 -44.19 -22.63
N GLY A 25 4.76 -43.38 -21.65
CA GLY A 25 4.22 -43.88 -20.39
C GLY A 25 2.93 -44.66 -20.59
N PHE A 26 2.32 -45.16 -19.50
CA PHE A 26 1.13 -45.99 -19.64
C PHE A 26 -0.04 -45.24 -20.28
N PRO A 27 -0.73 -45.84 -21.29
CA PRO A 27 -1.93 -45.26 -21.88
C PRO A 27 -2.98 -44.97 -20.79
N PRO A 28 -3.56 -43.77 -20.76
CA PRO A 28 -4.37 -43.32 -19.64
C PRO A 28 -5.67 -44.11 -19.44
N HIS A 29 -6.16 -44.74 -20.51
CA HIS A 29 -7.45 -45.43 -20.61
C HIS A 29 -7.34 -46.97 -20.48
N PHE A 30 -6.13 -47.51 -20.28
CA PHE A 30 -5.93 -48.95 -20.15
C PHE A 30 -5.90 -49.36 -18.68
N ASN A 31 -6.45 -50.54 -18.39
CA ASN A 31 -6.27 -51.19 -17.11
C ASN A 31 -4.85 -51.75 -17.02
N ILE A 32 -4.05 -51.19 -16.13
CA ILE A 32 -2.66 -51.56 -15.95
C ILE A 32 -2.57 -52.45 -14.73
N SER A 33 -2.01 -53.66 -14.91
CA SER A 33 -1.66 -54.57 -13.82
C SER A 33 -0.15 -54.76 -13.82
N LEU A 34 0.46 -54.51 -12.67
CA LEU A 34 1.91 -54.66 -12.50
C LEU A 34 2.20 -55.89 -11.63
N ARG A 35 3.35 -56.50 -11.86
CA ARG A 35 3.87 -57.57 -11.02
C ARG A 35 5.35 -57.35 -10.75
N VAL A 36 5.78 -57.70 -9.55
CA VAL A 36 7.18 -57.57 -9.13
C VAL A 36 7.65 -58.90 -8.55
N ARG A 37 8.95 -59.19 -8.67
CA ARG A 37 9.58 -60.32 -7.97
C ARG A 37 11.03 -59.96 -7.64
N ALA A 38 11.56 -60.57 -6.59
CA ALA A 38 12.96 -60.47 -6.25
C ALA A 38 13.77 -61.55 -6.98
N LYS A 39 15.03 -61.24 -7.26
CA LYS A 39 16.01 -62.18 -7.81
C LYS A 39 17.31 -62.05 -7.03
N LEU A 40 17.87 -63.18 -6.62
CA LEU A 40 19.19 -63.30 -6.02
C LEU A 40 19.92 -64.40 -6.77
N GLU A 41 20.90 -64.02 -7.62
CA GLU A 41 21.58 -64.95 -8.54
C GLU A 41 20.56 -65.76 -9.35
N ASP A 42 20.50 -67.08 -9.22
CA ASP A 42 19.54 -67.94 -9.93
C ASP A 42 18.22 -68.16 -9.16
N LEU A 43 18.14 -67.70 -7.92
CA LEU A 43 16.92 -67.79 -7.10
C LEU A 43 15.96 -66.66 -7.45
N VAL A 44 14.70 -67.00 -7.70
CA VAL A 44 13.61 -66.05 -7.98
C VAL A 44 12.45 -66.24 -7.02
N SER A 45 11.91 -65.15 -6.50
CA SER A 45 10.69 -65.20 -5.69
C SER A 45 9.45 -65.44 -6.58
N PRO A 46 8.32 -65.84 -5.98
CA PRO A 46 7.02 -65.74 -6.64
C PRO A 46 6.73 -64.30 -7.09
N TRP A 47 5.87 -64.17 -8.12
CA TRP A 47 5.37 -62.88 -8.56
C TRP A 47 4.35 -62.33 -7.55
N LEU A 48 4.58 -61.11 -7.09
CA LEU A 48 3.60 -60.32 -6.37
C LEU A 48 2.89 -59.41 -7.38
N THR A 49 1.58 -59.61 -7.55
CA THR A 49 0.73 -58.80 -8.44
C THR A 49 0.06 -57.69 -7.64
N VAL A 50 0.15 -56.45 -8.13
CA VAL A 50 -0.57 -55.31 -7.51
C VAL A 50 -1.99 -55.23 -8.06
N PRO A 51 -2.94 -54.63 -7.30
CA PRO A 51 -4.26 -54.31 -7.84
C PRO A 51 -4.14 -53.50 -9.14
N TRP A 52 -4.97 -53.84 -10.13
CA TRP A 52 -4.99 -53.08 -11.37
C TRP A 52 -5.42 -51.64 -11.10
N PHE A 53 -4.90 -50.70 -11.88
CA PHE A 53 -5.27 -49.29 -11.80
C PHE A 53 -5.51 -48.70 -13.19
N LEU A 54 -6.28 -47.62 -13.20
CA LEU A 54 -6.57 -46.84 -14.40
C LEU A 54 -6.09 -45.41 -14.18
N SER A 55 -5.10 -44.96 -14.94
CA SER A 55 -4.51 -43.62 -14.77
C SER A 55 -5.54 -42.50 -14.84
N CYS A 56 -6.56 -42.60 -15.71
CA CYS A 56 -7.67 -41.62 -15.74
C CYS A 56 -8.39 -41.44 -14.39
N TRP A 57 -8.48 -42.49 -13.57
CA TRP A 57 -9.29 -42.51 -12.36
C TRP A 57 -8.45 -42.45 -11.09
N ASN A 58 -7.30 -43.11 -11.06
CA ASN A 58 -6.46 -43.22 -9.88
C ASN A 58 -5.40 -42.11 -9.78
N VAL A 59 -5.32 -41.19 -10.75
CA VAL A 59 -4.34 -40.10 -10.71
C VAL A 59 -4.64 -39.12 -9.59
N THR A 60 -3.59 -38.76 -8.85
CA THR A 60 -3.61 -37.63 -7.91
C THR A 60 -2.98 -36.43 -8.58
N ILE A 61 -3.72 -35.33 -8.68
CA ILE A 61 -3.24 -34.11 -9.33
C ILE A 61 -2.65 -33.18 -8.25
N GLY A 62 -1.40 -32.77 -8.44
CA GLY A 62 -0.72 -31.79 -7.60
C GLY A 62 -1.31 -30.38 -7.75
N PRO A 63 -0.90 -29.42 -6.91
CA PRO A 63 -1.20 -28.02 -7.13
C PRO A 63 -0.50 -27.49 -8.40
N PRO A 64 -0.94 -26.35 -8.95
CA PRO A 64 -0.17 -25.63 -9.97
C PRO A 64 1.26 -25.33 -9.50
N GLU A 65 2.21 -25.39 -10.42
CA GLU A 65 3.62 -25.15 -10.14
C GLU A 65 3.98 -23.68 -10.35
N SER A 66 5.07 -23.24 -9.71
CA SER A 66 5.64 -21.89 -9.89
C SER A 66 4.57 -20.81 -9.84
N ILE A 67 3.93 -20.57 -8.69
CA ILE A 67 2.90 -19.53 -8.60
C ILE A 67 3.58 -18.18 -8.35
N TRP A 68 3.38 -17.23 -9.26
CA TRP A 68 3.83 -15.85 -9.09
C TRP A 68 2.64 -14.89 -9.09
N VAL A 69 2.67 -13.94 -8.16
CA VAL A 69 1.61 -12.95 -8.01
C VAL A 69 2.21 -11.55 -8.09
N THR A 70 1.66 -10.73 -8.97
CA THR A 70 2.03 -9.33 -9.14
C THR A 70 0.88 -8.46 -8.63
N PRO A 71 1.09 -7.69 -7.55
CA PRO A 71 0.09 -6.74 -7.09
C PRO A 71 -0.13 -5.61 -8.10
N GLY A 72 -1.38 -5.24 -8.32
CA GLY A 72 -1.79 -4.11 -9.13
C GLY A 72 -2.73 -3.18 -8.36
N GLU A 73 -3.19 -2.14 -9.03
CA GLU A 73 -4.19 -1.21 -8.49
C GLU A 73 -5.50 -1.96 -8.23
N ALA A 74 -5.91 -2.07 -6.96
CA ALA A 74 -7.12 -2.80 -6.56
C ALA A 74 -7.22 -4.22 -7.18
N SER A 75 -6.08 -4.86 -7.45
CA SER A 75 -6.03 -6.13 -8.17
C SER A 75 -4.79 -6.96 -7.85
N LEU A 76 -4.87 -8.28 -8.11
CA LEU A 76 -3.76 -9.21 -8.07
C LEU A 76 -3.69 -9.99 -9.39
N ILE A 77 -2.56 -9.94 -10.08
CA ILE A 77 -2.31 -10.72 -11.30
C ILE A 77 -1.56 -11.98 -10.90
N ILE A 78 -2.22 -13.12 -11.03
CA ILE A 78 -1.70 -14.43 -10.65
C ILE A 78 -1.32 -15.13 -11.92
N ARG A 79 -0.10 -15.65 -12.01
CA ARG A 79 0.25 -16.56 -13.09
C ARG A 79 1.09 -17.73 -12.58
N PHE A 80 0.97 -18.86 -13.26
CA PHE A 80 1.46 -20.15 -12.76
C PHE A 80 1.64 -21.16 -13.90
N SER A 81 2.37 -22.23 -13.63
CA SER A 81 2.50 -23.38 -14.53
C SER A 81 1.48 -24.48 -14.20
N SER A 82 1.08 -25.22 -15.23
CA SER A 82 0.24 -26.41 -15.07
C SER A 82 0.96 -27.45 -14.19
N PRO A 83 0.26 -28.31 -13.45
CA PRO A 83 0.90 -29.37 -12.65
C PRO A 83 1.76 -30.33 -13.47
N PHE A 84 1.42 -30.54 -14.75
CA PHE A 84 2.18 -31.29 -15.74
C PHE A 84 1.62 -31.03 -17.13
N ASP A 85 2.33 -31.43 -18.18
CA ASP A 85 1.88 -31.29 -19.55
C ASP A 85 0.81 -32.32 -19.91
N VAL A 86 -0.30 -31.84 -20.48
CA VAL A 86 -1.39 -32.68 -20.97
C VAL A 86 -1.53 -32.44 -22.47
N PRO A 87 -1.34 -33.47 -23.31
CA PRO A 87 -1.60 -33.37 -24.74
C PRO A 87 -3.04 -32.88 -25.00
N PRO A 88 -3.27 -31.91 -25.90
CA PRO A 88 -4.59 -31.27 -26.09
C PRO A 88 -5.71 -32.24 -26.46
N ASN A 89 -5.37 -33.35 -27.12
CA ASN A 89 -6.30 -34.42 -27.48
C ASN A 89 -6.70 -35.31 -26.29
N LEU A 90 -5.89 -35.38 -25.24
CA LEU A 90 -6.14 -36.20 -24.06
C LEU A 90 -6.91 -35.46 -22.97
N GLY A 91 -6.73 -34.15 -22.85
CA GLY A 91 -7.43 -33.35 -21.84
C GLY A 91 -6.90 -31.93 -21.70
N TYR A 92 -7.39 -31.25 -20.67
CA TYR A 92 -6.98 -29.89 -20.32
C TYR A 92 -7.22 -29.61 -18.83
N PHE A 93 -6.58 -28.57 -18.31
CA PHE A 93 -6.84 -28.08 -16.96
C PHE A 93 -7.83 -26.91 -16.97
N GLN A 94 -8.63 -26.85 -15.91
CA GLN A 94 -9.31 -25.64 -15.47
C GLN A 94 -8.79 -25.24 -14.09
N TYR A 95 -8.70 -23.95 -13.86
CA TYR A 95 -8.13 -23.40 -12.63
C TYR A 95 -9.16 -22.61 -11.85
N TYR A 96 -9.07 -22.71 -10.53
CA TYR A 96 -9.86 -21.98 -9.57
C TYR A 96 -8.93 -21.28 -8.60
N VAL A 97 -9.25 -20.03 -8.27
CA VAL A 97 -8.53 -19.25 -7.28
C VAL A 97 -9.43 -19.06 -6.08
N HIS A 98 -9.02 -19.61 -4.95
CA HIS A 98 -9.63 -19.38 -3.65
C HIS A 98 -8.91 -18.19 -3.01
N TYR A 99 -9.62 -17.15 -2.58
CA TYR A 99 -9.01 -15.95 -2.03
C TYR A 99 -9.85 -15.30 -0.95
N TRP A 100 -9.21 -14.65 0.01
CA TRP A 100 -9.87 -13.97 1.14
C TRP A 100 -9.00 -12.80 1.65
N GLU A 101 -9.67 -11.79 2.21
CA GLU A 101 -8.98 -10.82 3.08
C GLU A 101 -8.67 -11.52 4.41
N LYS A 102 -7.61 -11.14 5.13
CA LYS A 102 -7.14 -11.82 6.36
C LYS A 102 -8.23 -12.11 7.40
N ALA A 103 -9.24 -11.24 7.51
CA ALA A 103 -10.39 -11.38 8.41
C ALA A 103 -11.74 -11.56 7.65
N GLY A 104 -11.67 -11.90 6.37
CA GLY A 104 -12.82 -12.00 5.47
C GLY A 104 -13.27 -13.43 5.20
N ILE A 105 -14.38 -13.53 4.46
CA ILE A 105 -14.92 -14.80 3.96
C ILE A 105 -14.17 -15.21 2.70
N GLN A 106 -13.87 -16.50 2.58
CA GLN A 106 -13.29 -17.09 1.38
C GLN A 106 -14.21 -16.98 0.18
N LYS A 107 -13.66 -16.47 -0.91
CA LYS A 107 -14.27 -16.36 -2.23
C LYS A 107 -13.57 -17.29 -3.20
N VAL A 108 -14.27 -17.67 -4.27
CA VAL A 108 -13.73 -18.53 -5.33
C VAL A 108 -13.97 -17.86 -6.67
N LYS A 109 -12.92 -17.73 -7.49
CA LYS A 109 -12.99 -17.23 -8.86
C LYS A 109 -12.58 -18.35 -9.83
N GLY A 110 -13.37 -18.58 -10.88
CA GLY A 110 -13.11 -19.60 -11.90
C GLY A 110 -14.42 -20.20 -12.46
N PRO A 111 -14.33 -21.20 -13.35
CA PRO A 111 -13.10 -21.80 -13.89
C PRO A 111 -12.39 -20.93 -14.93
N PHE A 112 -11.06 -21.06 -15.00
CA PHE A 112 -10.22 -20.46 -16.04
C PHE A 112 -9.42 -21.53 -16.78
N LYS A 113 -9.28 -21.42 -18.11
CA LYS A 113 -8.33 -22.24 -18.89
C LYS A 113 -6.94 -21.61 -18.98
N SER A 114 -6.87 -20.30 -18.80
CA SER A 114 -5.61 -19.54 -18.83
C SER A 114 -4.80 -19.76 -17.56
N ASN A 115 -3.48 -19.82 -17.74
CA ASN A 115 -2.49 -19.85 -16.68
C ASN A 115 -2.17 -18.45 -16.10
N SER A 116 -2.83 -17.40 -16.61
CA SER A 116 -2.79 -16.04 -16.09
C SER A 116 -4.19 -15.58 -15.74
N ILE A 117 -4.42 -15.28 -14.46
CA ILE A 117 -5.71 -14.93 -13.87
C ILE A 117 -5.57 -13.58 -13.17
N VAL A 118 -6.53 -12.68 -13.39
CA VAL A 118 -6.60 -11.40 -12.68
C VAL A 118 -7.72 -11.45 -11.65
N LEU A 119 -7.39 -11.21 -10.38
CA LEU A 119 -8.35 -10.88 -9.34
C LEU A 119 -8.51 -9.35 -9.32
N ASP A 120 -9.60 -8.86 -9.84
CA ASP A 120 -9.99 -7.46 -9.94
C ASP A 120 -11.06 -7.12 -8.89
N GLY A 121 -11.35 -5.82 -8.74
CA GLY A 121 -12.36 -5.34 -7.79
C GLY A 121 -12.00 -5.63 -6.33
N LEU A 122 -10.71 -5.73 -6.03
CA LEU A 122 -10.21 -5.85 -4.67
C LEU A 122 -10.15 -4.47 -4.02
N ARG A 123 -10.15 -4.40 -2.70
CA ARG A 123 -9.92 -3.12 -2.01
C ARG A 123 -8.44 -2.74 -2.13
N PRO A 124 -8.10 -1.47 -2.40
CA PRO A 124 -6.71 -1.00 -2.40
C PRO A 124 -6.13 -1.02 -0.98
N LEU A 125 -4.80 -1.18 -0.86
CA LEU A 125 -4.08 -1.22 0.43
C LEU A 125 -4.63 -2.27 1.40
N ARG A 126 -4.95 -3.47 0.86
CA ARG A 126 -5.47 -4.60 1.65
C ARG A 126 -4.71 -5.87 1.33
N GLU A 127 -4.44 -6.64 2.39
CA GLU A 127 -3.81 -7.95 2.32
C GLU A 127 -4.84 -9.03 1.98
N TYR A 128 -4.63 -9.70 0.85
CA TYR A 128 -5.41 -10.85 0.41
C TYR A 128 -4.53 -12.10 0.39
N CYS A 129 -5.02 -13.18 0.98
CA CYS A 129 -4.43 -14.50 0.89
C CYS A 129 -5.15 -15.33 -0.18
N LEU A 130 -4.42 -16.16 -0.91
CA LEU A 130 -4.96 -16.98 -1.98
C LEU A 130 -4.35 -18.38 -2.07
N GLN A 131 -5.11 -19.28 -2.70
CA GLN A 131 -4.70 -20.61 -3.10
C GLN A 131 -5.23 -20.90 -4.51
N VAL A 132 -4.42 -21.56 -5.32
CA VAL A 132 -4.81 -21.96 -6.68
C VAL A 132 -5.02 -23.48 -6.71
N LYS A 133 -6.09 -23.90 -7.38
CA LYS A 133 -6.46 -25.30 -7.58
C LYS A 133 -6.58 -25.60 -9.07
N ALA A 134 -5.92 -26.67 -9.52
CA ALA A 134 -6.12 -27.22 -10.85
C ALA A 134 -7.22 -28.29 -10.82
N HIS A 135 -8.00 -28.39 -11.89
CA HIS A 135 -8.99 -29.43 -12.12
C HIS A 135 -8.72 -30.03 -13.49
N LEU A 136 -8.30 -31.30 -13.53
CA LEU A 136 -8.01 -32.00 -14.77
C LEU A 136 -9.32 -32.49 -15.39
N PHE A 137 -9.56 -32.16 -16.65
CA PHE A 137 -10.61 -32.75 -17.48
C PHE A 137 -9.96 -33.64 -18.53
N ARG A 138 -10.31 -34.92 -18.55
CA ARG A 138 -9.71 -35.90 -19.47
C ARG A 138 -10.76 -36.41 -20.45
N THR A 139 -10.57 -36.04 -21.72
CA THR A 139 -11.49 -36.37 -22.82
C THR A 139 -11.51 -37.86 -23.10
N SER A 140 -10.35 -38.53 -23.04
CA SER A 140 -10.20 -39.95 -23.40
C SER A 140 -11.02 -40.92 -22.53
N CYS A 141 -11.36 -40.51 -21.31
CA CYS A 141 -12.09 -41.33 -20.34
C CYS A 141 -13.37 -40.67 -19.84
N ASN A 142 -13.74 -39.51 -20.39
CA ASN A 142 -14.85 -38.68 -19.93
C ASN A 142 -14.90 -38.51 -18.40
N THR A 143 -13.77 -38.16 -17.80
CA THR A 143 -13.65 -37.98 -16.33
C THR A 143 -13.01 -36.66 -15.98
N SER A 144 -13.27 -36.18 -14.77
CA SER A 144 -12.57 -35.04 -14.22
C SER A 144 -12.00 -35.36 -12.83
N ARG A 145 -10.84 -34.78 -12.51
CA ARG A 145 -10.15 -34.99 -11.23
C ARG A 145 -9.73 -33.66 -10.63
N PRO A 146 -10.24 -33.30 -9.44
CA PRO A 146 -9.78 -32.12 -8.73
C PRO A 146 -8.35 -32.36 -8.24
N GLY A 147 -7.48 -31.37 -8.41
CA GLY A 147 -6.16 -31.34 -7.83
C GLY A 147 -6.15 -30.80 -6.42
N ARG A 148 -4.97 -30.88 -5.80
CA ARG A 148 -4.70 -30.31 -4.48
C ARG A 148 -4.61 -28.79 -4.57
N LEU A 149 -4.97 -28.13 -3.47
CA LEU A 149 -4.77 -26.69 -3.33
C LEU A 149 -3.27 -26.40 -3.21
N SER A 150 -2.84 -25.28 -3.78
CA SER A 150 -1.50 -24.75 -3.50
C SER A 150 -1.37 -24.32 -2.04
N ASN A 151 -0.12 -24.06 -1.63
CA ASN A 151 0.13 -23.35 -0.38
C ASN A 151 -0.54 -21.97 -0.40
N ILE A 152 -0.85 -21.48 0.79
CA ILE A 152 -1.42 -20.15 1.00
C ILE A 152 -0.31 -19.12 0.80
N THR A 153 -0.56 -18.13 -0.06
CA THR A 153 0.32 -16.97 -0.24
C THR A 153 -0.50 -15.70 -0.10
N CYS A 154 0.07 -14.68 0.54
CA CYS A 154 -0.64 -13.43 0.84
C CYS A 154 0.10 -12.24 0.22
N TYR A 155 -0.66 -11.30 -0.33
CA TYR A 155 -0.16 -10.12 -1.02
C TYR A 155 -1.03 -8.91 -0.70
N GLU A 156 -0.40 -7.76 -0.56
CA GLU A 156 -1.08 -6.49 -0.41
C GLU A 156 -1.33 -5.84 -1.77
N THR A 157 -2.55 -5.35 -2.00
CA THR A 157 -2.92 -4.63 -3.23
C THR A 157 -2.35 -3.21 -3.25
N MET A 158 -2.03 -2.70 -4.44
CA MET A 158 -1.56 -1.32 -4.58
C MET A 158 -2.72 -0.33 -4.46
N MET A 159 -2.39 0.92 -4.10
CA MET A 159 -3.32 2.04 -4.19
C MET A 159 -3.89 2.15 -5.61
N ASP A 160 -5.21 2.29 -5.69
CA ASP A 160 -5.88 2.60 -6.94
C ASP A 160 -5.80 4.09 -7.28
N ALA A 161 -6.01 4.43 -8.55
CA ALA A 161 -6.03 5.81 -9.02
C ALA A 161 -6.98 6.71 -8.20
N THR A 162 -8.12 6.17 -7.74
CA THR A 162 -9.10 6.90 -6.94
C THR A 162 -8.56 7.24 -5.55
N THR A 163 -7.99 6.28 -4.81
CA THR A 163 -7.37 6.56 -3.50
C THR A 163 -6.15 7.45 -3.62
N LYS A 164 -5.35 7.32 -4.70
CA LYS A 164 -4.26 8.25 -5.00
C LYS A 164 -4.78 9.67 -5.14
N LEU A 165 -5.82 9.88 -5.95
CA LEU A 165 -6.42 11.21 -6.16
C LEU A 165 -6.96 11.77 -4.84
N GLN A 166 -7.68 10.96 -4.07
CA GLN A 166 -8.24 11.36 -2.78
C GLN A 166 -7.14 11.77 -1.80
N GLN A 167 -6.03 11.03 -1.75
CA GLN A 167 -4.88 11.36 -0.91
C GLN A 167 -4.22 12.67 -1.34
N VAL A 168 -4.07 12.91 -2.66
CA VAL A 168 -3.53 14.16 -3.19
C VAL A 168 -4.43 15.35 -2.82
N ILE A 169 -5.74 15.22 -2.96
CA ILE A 169 -6.71 16.26 -2.58
C ILE A 169 -6.60 16.57 -1.08
N LEU A 170 -6.53 15.54 -0.23
CA LEU A 170 -6.43 15.71 1.21
C LEU A 170 -5.15 16.45 1.63
N ILE A 171 -4.02 16.11 1.01
CA ILE A 171 -2.74 16.79 1.22
C ILE A 171 -2.82 18.25 0.76
N ALA A 172 -3.36 18.50 -0.42
CA ALA A 172 -3.48 19.86 -0.97
C ALA A 172 -4.35 20.77 -0.07
N VAL A 173 -5.48 20.26 0.41
CA VAL A 173 -6.36 20.98 1.35
C VAL A 173 -5.65 21.23 2.68
N GLY A 174 -4.95 20.23 3.22
CA GLY A 174 -4.17 20.39 4.47
C GLY A 174 -3.08 21.46 4.35
N VAL A 175 -2.35 21.47 3.24
CA VAL A 175 -1.32 22.49 2.97
C VAL A 175 -1.95 23.87 2.83
N PHE A 176 -3.05 24.00 2.08
CA PHE A 176 -3.74 25.28 1.92
C PHE A 176 -4.25 25.85 3.26
N LEU A 177 -4.85 25.01 4.10
CA LEU A 177 -5.31 25.40 5.44
C LEU A 177 -4.15 25.82 6.35
N SER A 178 -3.02 25.12 6.30
CA SER A 178 -1.82 25.49 7.07
C SER A 178 -1.24 26.84 6.65
N LEU A 179 -1.17 27.12 5.35
CA LEU A 179 -0.73 28.41 4.80
C LEU A 179 -1.70 29.54 5.17
N ALA A 180 -3.00 29.30 5.08
CA ALA A 180 -4.02 30.27 5.50
C ALA A 180 -3.94 30.58 7.00
N ALA A 181 -3.73 29.56 7.85
CA ALA A 181 -3.55 29.74 9.29
C ALA A 181 -2.27 30.52 9.61
N LEU A 182 -1.15 30.24 8.93
CA LEU A 182 0.09 31.00 9.04
C LEU A 182 -0.09 32.46 8.63
N ALA A 183 -0.69 32.70 7.47
CA ALA A 183 -0.96 34.04 6.96
C ALA A 183 -1.91 34.82 7.90
N GLY A 184 -2.99 34.18 8.36
CA GLY A 184 -3.93 34.75 9.32
C GLY A 184 -3.28 35.05 10.67
N GLY A 185 -2.44 34.15 11.17
CA GLY A 185 -1.64 34.37 12.38
C GLY A 185 -0.68 35.56 12.24
N CYS A 186 0.06 35.64 11.14
CA CYS A 186 0.93 36.78 10.83
C CYS A 186 0.14 38.10 10.77
N PHE A 187 -1.00 38.11 10.08
CA PHE A 187 -1.86 39.28 9.98
C PHE A 187 -2.39 39.74 11.35
N PHE A 188 -2.83 38.79 12.18
CA PHE A 188 -3.28 39.07 13.54
C PHE A 188 -2.16 39.65 14.42
N LEU A 189 -0.95 39.11 14.34
CA LEU A 189 0.22 39.65 15.04
C LEU A 189 0.49 41.09 14.60
N VAL A 190 0.51 41.36 13.28
CA VAL A 190 0.70 42.73 12.76
C VAL A 190 -0.40 43.65 13.30
N LEU A 191 -1.67 43.26 13.25
CA LEU A 191 -2.77 44.08 13.79
C LEU A 191 -2.61 44.35 15.29
N ARG A 192 -2.22 43.36 16.08
CA ARG A 192 -2.02 43.50 17.54
C ARG A 192 -0.84 44.40 17.88
N TYR A 193 0.27 44.28 17.13
CA TYR A 193 1.50 45.02 17.37
C TYR A 193 1.58 46.34 16.59
N LYS A 194 0.60 46.68 15.75
CA LYS A 194 0.53 47.96 15.01
C LYS A 194 0.74 49.19 15.89
N GLY A 195 0.26 49.16 17.14
CA GLY A 195 0.48 50.24 18.11
C GLY A 195 1.93 50.36 18.61
N LEU A 196 2.64 49.23 18.75
CA LEU A 196 4.04 49.18 19.18
C LEU A 196 5.01 49.45 18.03
N VAL A 197 4.67 49.02 16.82
CA VAL A 197 5.44 49.31 15.59
C VAL A 197 5.45 50.81 15.29
N LYS A 198 4.34 51.52 15.55
CA LYS A 198 4.29 52.98 15.40
C LYS A 198 5.31 53.70 16.29
N TYR A 199 5.65 53.12 17.45
CA TYR A 199 6.62 53.67 18.39
C TYR A 199 8.08 53.46 17.94
N TRP A 200 8.35 52.36 17.22
CA TRP A 200 9.68 52.04 16.68
C TRP A 200 10.01 52.74 15.35
N PHE A 201 9.00 53.14 14.58
CA PHE A 201 9.17 53.91 13.33
C PHE A 201 9.01 55.43 13.51
N HIS A 202 8.90 55.93 14.75
CA HIS A 202 9.11 57.35 14.98
C HIS A 202 10.60 57.66 14.79
N SER A 203 10.92 58.48 13.79
CA SER A 203 12.22 59.15 13.73
C SER A 203 12.50 59.78 15.10
N PRO A 204 13.73 59.69 15.62
CA PRO A 204 14.09 60.38 16.85
C PRO A 204 13.67 61.86 16.71
N PRO A 205 13.06 62.46 17.75
CA PRO A 205 12.56 63.82 17.66
C PRO A 205 13.68 64.73 17.14
N SER A 206 13.52 65.26 15.94
CA SER A 206 14.47 66.21 15.38
C SER A 206 14.34 67.49 16.19
N ILE A 207 15.40 67.82 16.92
CA ILE A 207 15.50 69.05 17.69
C ILE A 207 15.22 70.23 16.73
N PRO A 208 14.30 71.15 17.07
CA PRO A 208 14.06 72.35 16.26
C PRO A 208 15.38 73.05 15.95
N SER A 209 15.58 73.52 14.72
CA SER A 209 16.83 74.13 14.26
C SER A 209 17.33 75.26 15.15
N GLN A 210 16.42 75.93 15.86
CA GLN A 210 16.72 76.97 16.84
C GLN A 210 17.46 76.48 18.09
N ILE A 211 17.45 75.19 18.42
CA ILE A 211 18.16 74.64 19.60
C ILE A 211 19.46 73.95 19.17
N GLU A 212 19.53 73.45 17.93
CA GLU A 212 20.75 72.83 17.37
C GLU A 212 21.92 73.82 17.28
N GLU A 213 21.64 75.11 17.00
CA GLU A 213 22.66 76.16 16.94
C GLU A 213 23.25 76.47 18.34
N TYR A 214 22.42 76.48 19.38
CA TYR A 214 22.85 76.75 20.77
C TYR A 214 23.59 75.57 21.41
N LEU A 215 23.37 74.35 20.92
CA LEU A 215 24.08 73.15 21.39
C LEU A 215 25.44 72.94 20.69
N LYS A 216 25.66 73.58 19.53
CA LYS A 216 26.94 73.49 18.79
C LYS A 216 28.01 74.47 19.26
N ASP A 217 27.64 75.53 19.98
CA ASP A 217 28.58 76.54 20.49
C ASP A 217 28.45 76.73 22.02
N PRO A 218 29.17 75.94 22.84
CA PRO A 218 29.07 75.97 24.29
C PRO A 218 29.93 77.09 24.87
N SER A 219 29.69 78.35 24.46
CA SER A 219 30.50 79.50 24.89
C SER A 219 29.72 80.58 25.64
N GLN A 220 28.48 80.31 26.09
CA GLN A 220 27.79 81.18 27.06
C GLN A 220 27.43 80.42 28.36
N PRO A 221 27.73 80.97 29.55
CA PRO A 221 27.76 80.25 30.82
C PRO A 221 26.36 80.22 31.46
N ILE A 222 25.37 79.63 30.79
CA ILE A 222 24.01 79.51 31.37
C ILE A 222 23.88 78.19 32.17
N LEU A 223 24.58 77.13 31.75
CA LEU A 223 24.54 75.83 32.43
C LEU A 223 25.29 75.83 33.77
N GLU A 224 26.33 76.67 33.93
CA GLU A 224 27.02 76.87 35.22
C GLU A 224 26.22 77.73 36.21
N ALA A 225 25.23 78.50 35.74
CA ALA A 225 24.33 79.26 36.62
C ALA A 225 23.20 78.37 37.18
N LEU A 226 22.71 77.41 36.38
CA LEU A 226 21.67 76.45 36.81
C LEU A 226 22.17 75.44 37.85
N ASP A 227 23.46 75.11 37.84
CA ASP A 227 24.06 74.22 38.85
C ASP A 227 24.31 74.94 40.20
N LYS A 228 24.24 76.28 40.21
CA LYS A 228 24.48 77.10 41.40
C LYS A 228 23.22 77.55 42.16
N ASP A 229 22.03 77.36 41.58
CA ASP A 229 20.75 77.62 42.25
C ASP A 229 20.10 76.31 42.73
N THR A 230 20.83 75.56 43.57
CA THR A 230 20.21 74.52 44.41
C THR A 230 19.98 75.04 45.82
N SER A 231 18.78 75.59 46.07
CA SER A 231 17.89 75.23 47.21
C SER A 231 16.61 76.08 47.20
N PRO A 232 15.58 75.76 48.00
CA PRO A 232 14.58 74.71 47.79
C PRO A 232 13.16 75.31 47.64
N THR A 233 12.27 74.77 46.79
CA THR A 233 10.83 74.61 47.10
C THR A 233 10.08 73.96 45.94
N ASP A 234 9.34 72.92 46.31
CA ASP A 234 8.02 72.48 45.81
C ASP A 234 7.38 73.37 44.73
N ASP A 235 7.48 72.95 43.47
CA ASP A 235 6.68 73.53 42.38
C ASP A 235 5.72 72.48 41.83
N ALA A 236 4.44 72.79 42.07
CA ALA A 236 3.28 72.08 41.62
C ALA A 236 3.28 71.91 40.10
N TRP A 237 3.17 70.66 39.64
CA TRP A 237 2.95 70.35 38.25
C TRP A 237 1.47 70.55 37.90
N ASP A 238 1.20 71.51 37.02
CA ASP A 238 -0.14 71.75 36.47
C ASP A 238 -0.54 70.60 35.54
N LEU A 239 -1.53 69.80 35.97
CA LEU A 239 -2.09 68.68 35.21
C LEU A 239 -2.98 69.21 34.08
N VAL A 240 -2.47 69.18 32.85
CA VAL A 240 -3.28 69.48 31.65
C VAL A 240 -4.21 68.30 31.36
N SER A 241 -5.50 68.46 31.70
CA SER A 241 -6.56 67.50 31.40
C SER A 241 -7.06 67.65 29.96
N VAL A 242 -6.89 66.61 29.14
CA VAL A 242 -7.46 66.52 27.79
C VAL A 242 -8.90 66.02 27.87
N VAL A 243 -9.87 66.86 27.50
CA VAL A 243 -11.29 66.49 27.39
C VAL A 243 -11.55 65.93 25.99
N ALA A 244 -11.87 64.64 25.90
CA ALA A 244 -12.41 64.02 24.69
C ALA A 244 -13.94 63.91 24.81
N PHE A 245 -14.67 64.46 23.84
CA PHE A 245 -16.13 64.34 23.75
C PHE A 245 -16.54 63.04 23.04
N PRO A 246 -17.54 62.29 23.54
CA PRO A 246 -18.01 61.08 22.88
C PRO A 246 -18.93 61.40 21.69
N ALA A 247 -18.69 60.74 20.55
CA ALA A 247 -19.65 60.66 19.47
C ALA A 247 -20.81 59.74 19.89
N LYS A 248 -22.04 60.23 19.72
CA LYS A 248 -23.29 59.55 20.10
C LYS A 248 -23.41 58.18 19.42
N GLU A 249 -23.68 57.16 20.24
CA GLU A 249 -24.29 55.91 19.80
C GLU A 249 -25.71 56.18 19.30
N GLN A 250 -26.04 55.60 18.14
CA GLN A 250 -27.39 55.53 17.61
C GLN A 250 -27.83 54.07 17.74
N GLU A 251 -28.76 53.83 18.67
CA GLU A 251 -29.56 52.62 18.75
C GLU A 251 -30.34 52.45 17.44
N ASP A 252 -30.21 51.28 16.81
CA ASP A 252 -31.17 50.79 15.83
C ASP A 252 -31.75 49.46 16.32
N VAL A 253 -33.06 49.46 16.47
CA VAL A 253 -33.90 48.33 16.89
C VAL A 253 -34.09 47.37 15.70
N PRO A 254 -34.09 46.04 15.88
CA PRO A 254 -34.54 45.11 14.85
C PRO A 254 -36.06 44.91 14.90
N GLN A 255 -36.75 45.23 13.80
CA GLN A 255 -38.11 44.75 13.51
C GLN A 255 -38.13 43.98 12.19
N THR A 256 -38.34 42.66 12.27
CA THR A 256 -39.10 41.91 11.27
C THR A 256 -39.83 40.77 11.99
N LEU A 257 -41.14 40.79 11.81
CA LEU A 257 -42.11 39.75 12.15
C LEU A 257 -42.35 38.92 10.87
#